data_AF-A0A536AC17-F1
#
_entry.id   AF-A0A536AC17-F1
#
_cell.length_a   1.000
_cell.length_b   1.000
_cell.length_c   1.000
_cell.angle_alpha   90.00
_cell.angle_beta   90.00
_cell.angle_gamma   90.00
#
_symmetry.space_group_name_H-M   'P 1'
#
loop_
_entity.id
_entity.type
_entity.pdbx_description
1 polymer ?
#
loop_
_entity_poly.entity_id
_entity_poly.type
_entity_poly.pdbx_seq_one_letter_code
_entity_poly.pdbx_strand_id
1 'polypeptide(L)'
;MKWFKSLSDPMKVAFISGIFAILAAMISAILAGIFTLASKTPSQAVTSPTGTSQITAIHTTIPQSTAIPTATQMPSPTIKPAQTSPSPQDRYNQITNSNPTFSDPLQSQDKNNWSEDTECSFSGGAYHVHVPSTFFAWCIEQSIDFSNFLYQVQLTIAKGDYGGIIFRENYANTIFYHFYIGQDGSYNLFLYQNIKGQQGELLQSGHSSAINTGLNQTNLIAVLASGNNLYLYINKQFVTNISDGTSRSGLIGVIALPNNNPTEVVASNAQVWKL
;
A
#
# COMPACT_ATOMS: atom_id res chain seq x y z
N MET A 1 -32.45 20.73 5.45
CA MET A 1 -33.51 21.04 4.44
C MET A 1 -34.88 21.43 5.02
N LYS A 2 -35.22 21.17 6.29
CA LYS A 2 -36.54 21.57 6.85
C LYS A 2 -36.74 23.10 6.92
N TRP A 3 -35.68 23.87 7.18
CA TRP A 3 -35.76 25.33 7.32
C TRP A 3 -36.03 26.06 5.98
N PHE A 4 -35.45 25.59 4.88
CA PHE A 4 -35.63 26.17 3.54
C PHE A 4 -37.08 26.10 3.04
N LYS A 5 -37.80 25.04 3.42
CA LYS A 5 -39.22 24.89 3.08
C LYS A 5 -40.13 25.91 3.78
N SER A 6 -39.68 26.54 4.87
CA SER A 6 -40.45 27.56 5.61
C SER A 6 -40.28 28.99 5.07
N LEU A 7 -39.38 29.19 4.10
CA LEU A 7 -39.14 30.50 3.50
C LEU A 7 -40.28 30.88 2.54
N SER A 8 -40.57 32.17 2.44
CA SER A 8 -41.43 32.69 1.37
C SER A 8 -40.73 32.56 0.02
N ASP A 9 -41.49 32.40 -1.05
CA ASP A 9 -40.94 32.23 -2.40
C ASP A 9 -39.98 33.36 -2.85
N PRO A 10 -40.22 34.66 -2.55
CA PRO A 10 -39.22 35.69 -2.86
C PRO A 10 -37.91 35.51 -2.07
N MET A 11 -37.97 35.01 -0.82
CA MET A 11 -36.77 34.70 -0.05
C MET A 11 -36.02 33.49 -0.59
N LYS A 12 -36.72 32.46 -1.09
CA LYS A 12 -36.08 31.31 -1.75
C LYS A 12 -35.35 31.73 -3.02
N VAL A 13 -35.95 32.59 -3.83
CA VAL A 13 -35.34 33.13 -5.06
C VAL A 13 -34.10 33.96 -4.73
N ALA A 14 -34.17 34.84 -3.72
CA ALA A 14 -33.02 35.63 -3.27
C ALA A 14 -31.89 34.77 -2.69
N PHE A 15 -32.23 33.68 -1.99
CA PHE A 15 -31.24 32.76 -1.44
C PHE A 15 -30.53 31.96 -2.54
N ILE A 16 -31.28 31.48 -3.54
CA ILE A 16 -30.71 30.76 -4.69
C ILE A 16 -29.85 31.70 -5.55
N SER A 17 -30.29 32.93 -5.83
CA SER A 17 -29.51 33.89 -6.62
C SER A 17 -28.22 34.31 -5.92
N GLY A 18 -28.23 34.45 -4.59
CA GLY A 18 -27.04 34.70 -3.79
C GLY A 18 -26.00 33.56 -3.86
N ILE A 19 -26.44 32.31 -3.83
CA ILE A 19 -25.55 31.14 -3.96
C ILE A 19 -24.89 31.10 -5.35
N PHE A 20 -25.66 31.35 -6.42
CA PHE A 20 -25.12 31.40 -7.78
C PHE A 20 -24.09 32.53 -7.97
N ALA A 21 -24.31 33.70 -7.37
CA ALA A 21 -23.36 34.81 -7.42
C ALA A 21 -22.04 34.48 -6.70
N ILE A 22 -22.10 33.80 -5.56
CA ILE A 22 -20.91 33.39 -4.79
C ILE A 22 -20.12 32.29 -5.54
N LEU A 23 -20.81 31.33 -6.15
CA LEU A 23 -20.17 30.28 -6.95
C LEU A 23 -19.50 30.84 -8.21
N ALA A 24 -20.12 31.81 -8.89
CA ALA A 24 -19.53 32.47 -10.07
C ALA A 24 -18.27 33.29 -9.72
N ALA A 25 -18.25 33.94 -8.55
CA ALA A 25 -17.08 34.67 -8.06
C ALA A 25 -15.91 33.72 -7.72
N MET A 26 -16.20 32.54 -7.15
CA MET A 26 -15.19 31.54 -6.81
C MET A 26 -14.54 30.90 -8.06
N ILE A 27 -15.32 30.64 -9.12
CA ILE A 27 -14.80 30.09 -10.39
C ILE A 27 -13.88 31.10 -11.10
N SER A 28 -14.18 32.40 -10.98
CA SER A 28 -13.35 33.48 -11.55
C SER A 28 -11.97 33.60 -10.89
N ALA A 29 -11.86 33.33 -9.59
CA ALA A 29 -10.59 33.39 -8.85
C ALA A 29 -9.66 32.20 -9.16
N ILE A 30 -10.22 31.03 -9.48
CA ILE A 30 -9.45 29.81 -9.80
C ILE A 30 -8.80 29.92 -11.19
N LEU A 31 -9.46 30.57 -12.16
CA LEU A 31 -8.90 30.76 -13.50
C LEU A 31 -7.77 31.80 -13.55
N ALA A 32 -7.77 32.81 -12.67
CA ALA A 32 -6.69 33.80 -12.58
C ALA A 32 -5.41 33.23 -11.89
N GLY A 33 -5.55 32.24 -11.01
CA GLY A 33 -4.42 31.61 -10.31
C GLY A 33 -3.61 30.62 -11.14
N ILE A 34 -4.18 30.08 -12.22
CA ILE A 34 -3.51 29.07 -13.08
C ILE A 34 -2.58 29.75 -14.11
N PHE A 35 -2.75 31.04 -14.41
CA PHE A 35 -1.98 31.72 -15.45
C PHE A 35 -0.57 32.20 -15.02
N THR A 36 -0.22 32.14 -13.73
CA THR A 36 1.06 32.69 -13.22
C THR A 36 2.13 31.64 -12.87
N LEU A 37 1.85 30.33 -13.02
CA LEU A 37 2.82 29.25 -12.74
C LEU A 37 3.35 28.51 -13.99
N ALA A 38 2.93 28.86 -15.21
CA ALA A 38 3.31 28.13 -16.43
C ALA A 38 4.57 28.66 -17.16
N SER A 39 5.34 29.61 -16.60
CA SER A 39 6.40 30.33 -17.35
C SER A 39 7.83 30.15 -16.83
N LYS A 40 8.18 29.00 -16.24
CA LYS A 40 9.60 28.68 -15.94
C LYS A 40 9.99 27.28 -16.38
N THR A 41 10.29 27.15 -17.67
CA THR A 41 11.01 25.99 -18.23
C THR A 41 12.48 26.40 -18.45
N PRO A 42 13.46 25.82 -17.76
CA PRO A 42 14.87 26.02 -18.09
C PRO A 42 15.22 25.20 -19.33
N SER A 43 15.62 25.87 -20.42
CA SER A 43 16.21 25.24 -21.60
C SER A 43 17.62 24.77 -21.25
N GLN A 44 17.86 23.45 -21.22
CA GLN A 44 19.22 22.90 -21.18
C GLN A 44 19.72 22.70 -22.61
N ALA A 45 20.72 23.49 -22.98
CA ALA A 45 21.49 23.31 -24.20
C ALA A 45 22.43 22.09 -24.03
N VAL A 46 22.25 21.08 -24.89
CA VAL A 46 23.18 19.96 -25.01
C VAL A 46 24.28 20.36 -26.00
N THR A 47 25.47 20.64 -25.49
CA THR A 47 26.68 20.77 -26.32
C THR A 47 27.43 19.43 -26.31
N SER A 48 27.49 18.79 -27.48
CA SER A 48 28.39 17.65 -27.73
C SER A 48 29.80 18.14 -28.03
N PRO A 49 30.85 17.65 -27.35
CA PRO A 49 32.21 17.77 -27.86
C PRO A 49 32.65 16.44 -28.51
N THR A 50 32.77 16.48 -29.84
CA THR A 50 33.52 15.47 -30.61
C THR A 50 35.00 15.78 -30.46
N GLY A 51 35.69 15.03 -29.60
CA GLY A 51 37.14 15.11 -29.42
C GLY A 51 37.83 13.87 -29.96
N THR A 52 38.37 13.94 -31.18
CA THR A 52 39.25 12.94 -31.78
C THR A 52 40.68 13.17 -31.29
N SER A 53 41.20 12.32 -30.42
CA SER A 53 42.64 12.32 -30.07
C SER A 53 43.35 11.17 -30.77
N GLN A 54 44.19 11.50 -31.74
CA GLN A 54 45.22 10.61 -32.29
C GLN A 54 46.35 10.44 -31.25
N ILE A 55 46.68 9.20 -30.90
CA ILE A 55 47.83 8.88 -30.05
C ILE A 55 49.01 8.56 -30.97
N THR A 56 50.00 9.44 -30.99
CA THR A 56 51.33 9.21 -31.58
C THR A 56 52.11 8.27 -30.67
N ALA A 57 52.49 7.08 -31.17
CA ALA A 57 53.36 6.15 -30.46
C ALA A 57 54.82 6.67 -30.50
N ILE A 58 55.39 6.94 -29.33
CA ILE A 58 56.83 7.22 -29.17
C ILE A 58 57.47 5.93 -28.66
N HIS A 59 58.40 5.37 -29.43
CA HIS A 59 59.25 4.26 -29.01
C HIS A 59 60.35 4.80 -28.09
N THR A 60 60.26 4.47 -26.79
CA THR A 60 61.34 4.69 -25.83
C THR A 60 61.91 3.34 -25.41
N THR A 61 63.18 3.09 -25.71
CA THR A 61 63.92 1.90 -25.28
C THR A 61 64.35 2.04 -23.82
N ILE A 62 63.96 1.09 -22.97
CA ILE A 62 64.33 1.03 -21.55
C ILE A 62 65.41 -0.07 -21.39
N PRO A 63 66.51 0.17 -20.64
CA PRO A 63 67.50 -0.86 -20.34
C PRO A 63 66.94 -1.94 -19.40
N GLN A 64 67.34 -3.18 -19.70
CA GLN A 64 67.00 -4.43 -19.04
C GLN A 64 67.42 -4.44 -17.55
N SER A 65 66.44 -4.58 -16.66
CA SER A 65 66.63 -4.69 -15.21
C SER A 65 66.69 -6.16 -14.76
N THR A 66 67.52 -6.38 -13.76
CA THR A 66 68.00 -7.60 -13.13
C THR A 66 66.89 -8.43 -12.47
N ALA A 67 67.07 -9.75 -12.43
CA ALA A 67 66.13 -10.72 -11.85
C ALA A 67 65.82 -10.45 -10.36
N ILE A 68 64.54 -10.35 -10.03
CA ILE A 68 63.99 -10.24 -8.67
C ILE A 68 63.73 -11.65 -8.13
N PRO A 69 64.01 -11.95 -6.84
CA PRO A 69 63.74 -13.25 -6.25
C PRO A 69 62.24 -13.58 -6.22
N THR A 70 61.92 -14.83 -6.55
CA THR A 70 60.58 -15.41 -6.54
C THR A 70 59.93 -15.30 -5.16
N ALA A 71 58.89 -14.48 -5.03
CA ALA A 71 58.05 -14.42 -3.84
C ALA A 71 57.27 -15.73 -3.68
N THR A 72 57.39 -16.38 -2.53
CA THR A 72 56.56 -17.52 -2.12
C THR A 72 55.10 -17.07 -2.00
N GLN A 73 54.19 -17.69 -2.76
CA GLN A 73 52.75 -17.41 -2.70
C GLN A 73 52.23 -17.72 -1.30
N MET A 74 51.75 -16.69 -0.61
CA MET A 74 50.95 -16.85 0.60
C MET A 74 49.62 -17.54 0.22
N PRO A 75 49.10 -18.51 0.99
CA PRO A 75 47.84 -19.17 0.68
C PRO A 75 46.71 -18.14 0.55
N SER A 76 45.99 -18.22 -0.57
CA SER A 76 44.85 -17.35 -0.87
C SER A 76 43.77 -17.55 0.20
N PRO A 77 43.18 -16.46 0.77
CA PRO A 77 42.12 -16.60 1.76
C PRO A 77 40.93 -17.34 1.14
N THR A 78 40.53 -18.44 1.77
CA THR A 78 39.35 -19.20 1.35
C THR A 78 38.12 -18.31 1.53
N ILE A 79 37.52 -17.86 0.42
CA ILE A 79 36.31 -17.03 0.45
C ILE A 79 35.18 -17.92 0.98
N LYS A 80 34.74 -17.68 2.23
CA LYS A 80 33.52 -18.28 2.77
C LYS A 80 32.35 -17.85 1.88
N PRO A 81 31.49 -18.76 1.40
CA PRO A 81 30.32 -18.40 0.61
C PRO A 81 29.50 -17.35 1.36
N ALA A 82 29.23 -16.21 0.72
CA ALA A 82 28.34 -15.20 1.29
C ALA A 82 26.94 -15.83 1.45
N GLN A 83 26.44 -15.92 2.69
CA GLN A 83 25.05 -16.33 2.92
C GLN A 83 24.15 -15.26 2.30
N THR A 84 23.56 -15.60 1.15
CA THR A 84 22.60 -14.72 0.48
C THR A 84 21.29 -14.82 1.25
N SER A 85 20.78 -13.71 1.75
CA SER A 85 19.45 -13.67 2.36
C SER A 85 18.40 -14.10 1.33
N PRO A 86 17.40 -14.93 1.71
CA PRO A 86 16.36 -15.36 0.78
C PRO A 86 15.60 -14.16 0.22
N SER A 87 15.17 -14.24 -1.04
CA SER A 87 14.37 -13.18 -1.66
C SER A 87 13.04 -13.01 -0.93
N PRO A 88 12.35 -11.85 -1.05
CA PRO A 88 11.02 -11.68 -0.49
C PRO A 88 10.01 -12.75 -0.94
N GLN A 89 10.12 -13.23 -2.18
CA GLN A 89 9.29 -14.31 -2.69
C GLN A 89 9.62 -15.65 -2.02
N ASP A 90 10.91 -15.98 -1.87
CA ASP A 90 11.33 -17.23 -1.21
C ASP A 90 10.90 -17.26 0.25
N ARG A 91 10.96 -16.11 0.93
CA ARG A 91 10.47 -15.97 2.31
C ARG A 91 8.98 -16.27 2.42
N TYR A 92 8.16 -15.71 1.54
CA TYR A 92 6.72 -15.98 1.52
C TYR A 92 6.45 -17.48 1.33
N ASN A 93 7.10 -18.09 0.34
CA ASN A 93 6.97 -19.51 0.05
C ASN A 93 7.41 -20.38 1.24
N GLN A 94 8.54 -20.05 1.88
CA GLN A 94 9.05 -20.79 3.02
C GLN A 94 8.10 -20.73 4.22
N ILE A 95 7.57 -19.55 4.54
CA ILE A 95 6.65 -19.36 5.67
C ILE A 95 5.33 -20.12 5.42
N THR A 96 4.75 -19.94 4.24
CA THR A 96 3.44 -20.52 3.89
C THR A 96 3.47 -22.02 3.61
N ASN A 97 4.65 -22.63 3.50
CA ASN A 97 4.82 -24.09 3.50
C ASN A 97 4.68 -24.74 4.89
N SER A 98 4.55 -23.95 5.95
CA SER A 98 4.30 -24.42 7.32
C SER A 98 2.85 -24.19 7.74
N ASN A 99 2.42 -24.80 8.84
CA ASN A 99 1.08 -24.56 9.38
C ASN A 99 0.96 -23.14 9.96
N PRO A 100 -0.14 -22.42 9.70
CA PRO A 100 -0.35 -21.11 10.28
C PRO A 100 -0.52 -21.20 11.80
N THR A 101 0.01 -20.22 12.51
CA THR A 101 -0.14 -20.07 13.97
C THR A 101 -1.54 -19.62 14.38
N PHE A 102 -2.26 -18.98 13.45
CA PHE A 102 -3.66 -18.59 13.58
C PHE A 102 -4.34 -18.87 12.25
N SER A 103 -5.52 -19.49 12.29
CA SER A 103 -6.32 -19.76 11.10
C SER A 103 -7.78 -19.65 11.45
N ASP A 104 -8.49 -18.86 10.66
CA ASP A 104 -9.93 -18.63 10.78
C ASP A 104 -10.59 -18.75 9.40
N PRO A 105 -11.54 -19.69 9.21
CA PRO A 105 -12.30 -19.79 7.97
C PRO A 105 -13.12 -18.52 7.64
N LEU A 106 -13.47 -17.71 8.64
CA LEU A 106 -14.37 -16.57 8.60
C LEU A 106 -15.80 -16.92 8.18
N GLN A 107 -16.29 -18.07 8.64
CA GLN A 107 -17.64 -18.56 8.28
C GLN A 107 -18.73 -18.14 9.26
N SER A 108 -18.37 -17.87 10.51
CA SER A 108 -19.25 -17.49 11.60
C SER A 108 -18.44 -16.89 12.75
N GLN A 109 -19.11 -16.19 13.67
CA GLN A 109 -18.49 -15.76 14.92
C GLN A 109 -17.97 -16.96 15.71
N ASP A 110 -16.76 -16.83 16.26
CA ASP A 110 -16.11 -17.88 17.04
C ASP A 110 -15.24 -17.30 18.16
N LYS A 111 -14.31 -18.09 18.69
CA LYS A 111 -13.40 -17.68 19.77
C LYS A 111 -12.43 -16.56 19.39
N ASN A 112 -12.18 -16.33 18.09
CA ASN A 112 -11.29 -15.29 17.60
C ASN A 112 -11.99 -13.91 17.65
N ASN A 113 -13.29 -13.87 17.92
CA ASN A 113 -14.04 -12.68 18.31
C ASN A 113 -13.85 -11.52 17.32
N TRP A 114 -14.18 -11.75 16.06
CA TRP A 114 -14.16 -10.72 15.02
C TRP A 114 -15.25 -9.68 15.29
N SER A 115 -15.01 -8.41 14.92
CA SER A 115 -16.02 -7.35 15.03
C SER A 115 -17.35 -7.75 14.39
N GLU A 116 -18.46 -7.45 15.05
CA GLU A 116 -19.80 -7.69 14.51
C GLU A 116 -20.71 -6.53 14.89
N ASP A 117 -21.11 -5.76 13.88
CA ASP A 117 -21.87 -4.52 14.00
C ASP A 117 -22.61 -4.22 12.68
N THR A 118 -22.90 -2.95 12.40
CA THR A 118 -23.59 -2.53 11.18
C THR A 118 -22.74 -2.61 9.91
N GLU A 119 -21.42 -2.60 10.05
CA GLU A 119 -20.44 -2.62 8.97
C GLU A 119 -19.82 -4.01 8.81
N CYS A 120 -19.73 -4.78 9.90
CA CYS A 120 -19.06 -6.07 9.97
C CYS A 120 -20.06 -7.18 10.31
N SER A 121 -20.21 -8.20 9.47
CA SER A 121 -21.14 -9.31 9.75
C SER A 121 -20.75 -10.63 9.10
N PHE A 122 -21.20 -11.74 9.70
CA PHE A 122 -21.11 -13.05 9.07
C PHE A 122 -22.39 -13.36 8.31
N SER A 123 -22.27 -13.67 7.02
CA SER A 123 -23.42 -14.03 6.19
C SER A 123 -22.97 -14.95 5.06
N GLY A 124 -23.85 -15.88 4.62
CA GLY A 124 -23.54 -16.76 3.48
C GLY A 124 -22.28 -17.64 3.64
N GLY A 125 -21.81 -17.86 4.87
CA GLY A 125 -20.57 -18.61 5.14
C GLY A 125 -19.28 -17.81 4.88
N ALA A 126 -19.35 -16.49 4.90
CA ALA A 126 -18.20 -15.60 4.78
C ALA A 126 -18.35 -14.39 5.71
N TYR A 127 -17.28 -13.61 5.84
CA TYR A 127 -17.26 -12.37 6.60
C TYR A 127 -17.38 -11.17 5.68
N HIS A 128 -18.33 -10.29 5.95
CA HIS A 128 -18.68 -9.16 5.11
C HIS A 128 -18.28 -7.87 5.80
N VAL A 129 -17.56 -7.02 5.07
CA VAL A 129 -17.30 -5.63 5.42
C VAL A 129 -18.05 -4.74 4.44
N HIS A 130 -19.11 -4.10 4.94
CA HIS A 130 -20.00 -3.26 4.15
C HIS A 130 -19.90 -1.80 4.59
N VAL A 131 -19.86 -0.91 3.60
CA VAL A 131 -19.82 0.53 3.82
C VAL A 131 -20.83 1.24 2.91
N PRO A 132 -21.79 1.99 3.48
CA PRO A 132 -22.80 2.67 2.69
C PRO A 132 -22.30 3.96 2.01
N SER A 133 -21.35 4.73 2.57
CA SER A 133 -20.70 5.88 1.89
C SER A 133 -19.51 6.50 2.65
N THR A 134 -18.85 7.46 1.98
CA THR A 134 -17.73 8.40 2.28
C THR A 134 -16.59 8.04 3.26
N PHE A 135 -16.80 7.17 4.23
CA PHE A 135 -15.78 6.74 5.17
C PHE A 135 -15.57 5.24 5.03
N PHE A 136 -14.32 4.79 5.06
CA PHE A 136 -14.03 3.36 5.06
C PHE A 136 -14.44 2.73 6.39
N ALA A 137 -14.76 1.43 6.37
CA ALA A 137 -14.94 0.63 7.58
C ALA A 137 -13.88 -0.46 7.62
N TRP A 138 -13.39 -0.73 8.82
CA TRP A 138 -12.44 -1.78 9.09
C TRP A 138 -12.96 -2.64 10.24
N CYS A 139 -12.80 -3.95 10.08
CA CYS A 139 -13.32 -4.95 10.96
C CYS A 139 -12.15 -5.79 11.46
N ILE A 140 -12.00 -5.93 12.78
CA ILE A 140 -10.81 -6.49 13.42
C ILE A 140 -11.10 -7.80 14.12
N GLU A 141 -10.08 -8.65 14.16
CA GLU A 141 -9.94 -9.71 15.15
C GLU A 141 -9.50 -9.07 16.47
N GLN A 142 -10.18 -9.38 17.58
CA GLN A 142 -10.04 -8.61 18.83
C GLN A 142 -9.27 -9.34 19.95
N SER A 143 -8.73 -10.52 19.68
CA SER A 143 -8.15 -11.39 20.71
C SER A 143 -6.62 -11.50 20.67
N ILE A 144 -5.96 -11.23 19.54
CA ILE A 144 -4.51 -11.47 19.41
C ILE A 144 -3.76 -10.28 18.79
N ASP A 145 -2.80 -9.75 19.54
CA ASP A 145 -1.79 -8.84 19.00
C ASP A 145 -0.69 -9.58 18.24
N PHE A 146 -0.31 -9.05 17.08
CA PHE A 146 0.77 -9.56 16.25
C PHE A 146 1.83 -8.47 16.02
N SER A 147 3.11 -8.83 16.05
CA SER A 147 4.24 -7.92 15.81
C SER A 147 4.98 -8.24 14.52
N ASN A 148 5.70 -9.37 14.49
CA ASN A 148 6.32 -9.94 13.31
C ASN A 148 5.50 -11.13 12.82
N PHE A 149 4.97 -11.03 11.60
CA PHE A 149 4.06 -12.03 11.06
C PHE A 149 3.94 -11.96 9.54
N LEU A 150 3.50 -13.06 8.95
CA LEU A 150 2.83 -13.07 7.64
C LEU A 150 1.33 -13.19 7.89
N TYR A 151 0.54 -12.25 7.38
CA TYR A 151 -0.94 -12.29 7.42
C TYR A 151 -1.48 -12.33 6.01
N GLN A 152 -2.40 -13.25 5.72
CA GLN A 152 -3.12 -13.32 4.45
C GLN A 152 -4.61 -13.58 4.61
N VAL A 153 -5.40 -13.08 3.67
CA VAL A 153 -6.86 -13.25 3.59
C VAL A 153 -7.27 -13.42 2.14
N GLN A 154 -8.23 -14.32 1.88
CA GLN A 154 -8.92 -14.36 0.59
C GLN A 154 -10.04 -13.32 0.59
N LEU A 155 -9.99 -12.42 -0.38
CA LEU A 155 -10.82 -11.23 -0.43
C LEU A 155 -11.49 -11.12 -1.80
N THR A 156 -12.78 -10.79 -1.81
CA THR A 156 -13.57 -10.51 -3.00
C THR A 156 -14.27 -9.17 -2.85
N ILE A 157 -14.11 -8.26 -3.81
CA ILE A 157 -14.90 -7.03 -3.87
C ILE A 157 -16.23 -7.39 -4.54
N ALA A 158 -17.27 -7.61 -3.74
CA ALA A 158 -18.61 -7.95 -4.25
C ALA A 158 -19.29 -6.73 -4.88
N LYS A 159 -19.02 -5.55 -4.33
CA LYS A 159 -19.57 -4.27 -4.78
C LYS A 159 -18.61 -3.13 -4.46
N GLY A 160 -18.63 -2.08 -5.27
CA GLY A 160 -17.95 -0.82 -4.99
C GLY A 160 -16.51 -0.79 -5.49
N ASP A 161 -15.63 -0.19 -4.71
CA ASP A 161 -14.35 0.32 -5.22
C ASP A 161 -13.13 -0.50 -4.79
N TYR A 162 -12.86 -0.58 -3.47
CA TYR A 162 -11.62 -1.14 -2.92
C TYR A 162 -11.85 -2.06 -1.73
N GLY A 163 -11.02 -3.09 -1.62
CA GLY A 163 -11.00 -3.99 -0.47
C GLY A 163 -9.59 -4.42 -0.10
N GLY A 164 -9.36 -4.67 1.20
CA GLY A 164 -8.03 -5.00 1.68
C GLY A 164 -8.00 -5.60 3.08
N ILE A 165 -6.80 -5.54 3.64
CA ILE A 165 -6.50 -5.95 5.01
C ILE A 165 -5.98 -4.76 5.82
N ILE A 166 -6.25 -4.78 7.12
CA ILE A 166 -5.57 -3.92 8.09
C ILE A 166 -4.66 -4.75 8.97
N PHE A 167 -3.61 -4.14 9.49
CA PHE A 167 -2.65 -4.83 10.31
C PHE A 167 -1.90 -3.88 11.23
N ARG A 168 -1.45 -4.43 12.37
CA ARG A 168 -0.84 -3.68 13.48
C ARG A 168 -1.74 -2.52 13.93
N GLU A 169 -3.04 -2.81 14.08
CA GLU A 169 -3.99 -1.86 14.63
C GLU A 169 -3.80 -1.72 16.13
N ASN A 170 -3.65 -0.48 16.56
CA ASN A 170 -3.52 -0.13 17.96
C ASN A 170 -4.59 0.91 18.32
N TYR A 171 -5.65 0.41 18.96
CA TYR A 171 -6.80 1.20 19.39
C TYR A 171 -6.43 2.42 20.24
N ALA A 172 -5.45 2.28 21.16
CA ALA A 172 -5.09 3.34 22.10
C ALA A 172 -4.58 4.62 21.43
N ASN A 173 -3.97 4.50 20.25
CA ASN A 173 -3.41 5.63 19.51
C ASN A 173 -4.06 5.82 18.12
N THR A 174 -5.09 5.02 17.80
CA THR A 174 -5.77 4.98 16.49
C THR A 174 -4.77 4.97 15.34
N ILE A 175 -3.87 3.98 15.38
CA ILE A 175 -2.82 3.81 14.39
C ILE A 175 -2.85 2.40 13.80
N PHE A 176 -2.83 2.31 12.47
CA PHE A 176 -2.77 1.04 11.74
C PHE A 176 -2.26 1.24 10.32
N TYR A 177 -1.76 0.17 9.71
CA TYR A 177 -1.59 0.13 8.26
C TYR A 177 -2.81 -0.50 7.61
N HIS A 178 -3.13 -0.05 6.40
CA HIS A 178 -4.10 -0.71 5.55
C HIS A 178 -3.55 -0.89 4.14
N PHE A 179 -3.64 -2.13 3.65
CA PHE A 179 -3.21 -2.55 2.33
C PHE A 179 -4.41 -3.08 1.56
N TYR A 180 -4.76 -2.41 0.46
CA TYR A 180 -5.94 -2.73 -0.31
C TYR A 180 -5.68 -2.70 -1.81
N ILE A 181 -6.55 -3.39 -2.53
CA ILE A 181 -6.58 -3.45 -4.00
C ILE A 181 -7.86 -2.82 -4.53
N GLY A 182 -7.79 -2.32 -5.75
CA GLY A 182 -8.94 -1.89 -6.54
C GLY A 182 -9.31 -2.92 -7.59
N GLN A 183 -10.58 -2.93 -7.98
CA GLN A 183 -11.06 -3.73 -9.11
C GLN A 183 -10.39 -3.35 -10.45
N ASP A 184 -9.72 -2.20 -10.53
CA ASP A 184 -8.97 -1.71 -11.69
C ASP A 184 -7.52 -2.23 -11.76
N GLY A 185 -7.10 -3.04 -10.78
CA GLY A 185 -5.73 -3.55 -10.71
C GLY A 185 -4.75 -2.61 -10.02
N SER A 186 -5.25 -1.55 -9.38
CA SER A 186 -4.45 -0.71 -8.49
C SER A 186 -4.27 -1.37 -7.11
N TYR A 187 -3.20 -1.01 -6.41
CA TYR A 187 -3.01 -1.31 -5.01
C TYR A 187 -2.45 -0.11 -4.26
N ASN A 188 -2.76 -0.01 -2.97
CA ASN A 188 -2.27 1.05 -2.11
C ASN A 188 -1.98 0.53 -0.70
N LEU A 189 -0.92 1.08 -0.09
CA LEU A 189 -0.58 0.92 1.31
C LEU A 189 -0.56 2.30 1.95
N PHE A 190 -1.33 2.44 3.01
CA PHE A 190 -1.41 3.66 3.81
C PHE A 190 -1.09 3.37 5.27
N LEU A 191 -0.59 4.39 5.95
CA LEU A 191 -0.54 4.48 7.40
C LEU A 191 -1.63 5.42 7.88
N TYR A 192 -2.63 4.89 8.58
CA TYR A 192 -3.60 5.71 9.29
C TYR A 192 -3.01 6.10 10.64
N GLN A 193 -2.78 7.39 10.87
CA GLN A 193 -2.34 7.92 12.16
C GLN A 193 -2.97 9.29 12.40
N ASN A 194 -3.44 9.53 13.63
CA ASN A 194 -3.83 10.85 14.11
C ASN A 194 -4.82 11.64 13.22
N ILE A 195 -5.93 11.07 12.74
CA ILE A 195 -7.10 11.72 12.05
C ILE A 195 -6.79 12.87 11.04
N LYS A 196 -5.54 13.01 10.57
CA LYS A 196 -5.10 14.09 9.68
C LYS A 196 -5.26 13.63 8.25
N GLY A 197 -6.52 13.50 7.83
CA GLY A 197 -6.89 13.09 6.47
C GLY A 197 -7.94 11.99 6.46
N GLN A 198 -8.56 11.78 5.30
CA GLN A 198 -9.65 10.80 5.17
C GLN A 198 -9.16 9.37 4.94
N GLN A 199 -7.88 9.16 4.60
CA GLN A 199 -7.31 7.83 4.29
C GLN A 199 -5.97 7.56 5.00
N GLY A 200 -5.38 8.56 5.67
CA GLY A 200 -4.03 8.48 6.26
C GLY A 200 -2.94 8.92 5.29
N GLU A 201 -1.68 8.60 5.63
CA GLU A 201 -0.48 8.87 4.84
C GLU A 201 -0.25 7.75 3.81
N LEU A 202 -0.13 8.13 2.53
CA LEU A 202 0.18 7.17 1.46
C LEU A 202 1.65 6.77 1.54
N LEU A 203 1.91 5.49 1.82
CA LEU A 203 3.26 4.94 1.86
C LEU A 203 3.69 4.35 0.52
N GLN A 204 2.77 3.71 -0.18
CA GLN A 204 3.04 3.07 -1.47
C GLN A 204 1.77 2.91 -2.29
N SER A 205 1.87 3.14 -3.61
CA SER A 205 0.80 2.85 -4.57
C SER A 205 1.37 2.28 -5.86
N GLY A 206 0.54 1.60 -6.64
CA GLY A 206 0.95 1.09 -7.94
C GLY A 206 -0.16 0.28 -8.61
N HIS A 207 0.20 -0.40 -9.70
CA HIS A 207 -0.63 -1.39 -10.36
C HIS A 207 0.08 -2.73 -10.36
N SER A 208 -0.67 -3.83 -10.31
CA SER A 208 -0.10 -5.17 -10.37
C SER A 208 -0.93 -6.07 -11.28
N SER A 209 -0.26 -6.72 -12.25
CA SER A 209 -0.87 -7.76 -13.07
C SER A 209 -1.24 -9.02 -12.28
N ALA A 210 -0.76 -9.14 -11.03
CA ALA A 210 -1.16 -10.21 -10.14
C ALA A 210 -2.60 -10.04 -9.63
N ILE A 211 -3.22 -8.87 -9.75
CA ILE A 211 -4.60 -8.64 -9.31
C ILE A 211 -5.58 -9.20 -10.35
N ASN A 212 -6.51 -10.05 -9.88
CA ASN A 212 -7.68 -10.42 -10.65
C ASN A 212 -8.65 -9.24 -10.64
N THR A 213 -8.78 -8.55 -11.77
CA THR A 213 -9.54 -7.30 -11.92
C THR A 213 -11.04 -7.53 -12.12
N GLY A 214 -11.84 -6.54 -11.73
CA GLY A 214 -13.31 -6.59 -11.77
C GLY A 214 -13.97 -7.05 -10.47
N LEU A 215 -15.28 -6.83 -10.38
CA LEU A 215 -16.09 -7.29 -9.25
C LEU A 215 -16.18 -8.81 -9.22
N ASN A 216 -16.41 -9.34 -8.02
CA ASN A 216 -16.59 -10.77 -7.76
C ASN A 216 -15.37 -11.63 -8.14
N GLN A 217 -14.20 -11.01 -8.32
CA GLN A 217 -12.93 -11.73 -8.45
C GLN A 217 -12.28 -11.90 -7.08
N THR A 218 -11.94 -13.15 -6.76
CA THR A 218 -11.21 -13.47 -5.54
C THR A 218 -9.73 -13.19 -5.71
N ASN A 219 -9.14 -12.52 -4.72
CA ASN A 219 -7.73 -12.23 -4.62
C ASN A 219 -7.23 -12.64 -3.22
N LEU A 220 -6.04 -13.24 -3.15
CA LEU A 220 -5.34 -13.48 -1.90
C LEU A 220 -4.41 -12.29 -1.63
N ILE A 221 -4.73 -11.49 -0.60
CA ILE A 221 -3.91 -10.35 -0.20
C ILE A 221 -3.09 -10.75 1.01
N ALA A 222 -1.80 -10.42 1.02
CA ALA A 222 -0.94 -10.72 2.15
C ALA A 222 0.10 -9.63 2.43
N VAL A 223 0.48 -9.55 3.70
CA VAL A 223 1.61 -8.74 4.18
C VAL A 223 2.54 -9.59 5.02
N LEU A 224 3.85 -9.47 4.77
CA LEU A 224 4.89 -9.91 5.68
C LEU A 224 5.41 -8.69 6.43
N ALA A 225 5.08 -8.58 7.70
CA ALA A 225 5.53 -7.53 8.59
C ALA A 225 6.70 -8.05 9.44
N SER A 226 7.89 -7.47 9.28
CA SER A 226 9.14 -7.95 9.89
C SER A 226 9.97 -6.78 10.38
N GLY A 227 9.86 -6.45 11.67
CA GLY A 227 10.36 -5.20 12.24
C GLY A 227 9.66 -4.01 11.58
N ASN A 228 10.44 -3.14 10.95
CA ASN A 228 9.92 -2.00 10.19
C ASN A 228 9.64 -2.35 8.71
N ASN A 229 10.06 -3.53 8.24
CA ASN A 229 9.88 -3.89 6.83
C ASN A 229 8.50 -4.48 6.61
N LEU A 230 7.77 -3.94 5.64
CA LEU A 230 6.48 -4.44 5.19
C LEU A 230 6.64 -4.90 3.74
N TYR A 231 6.42 -6.19 3.48
CA TYR A 231 6.44 -6.75 2.12
C TYR A 231 5.02 -7.09 1.72
N LEU A 232 4.60 -6.61 0.55
CA LEU A 232 3.24 -6.77 0.04
C LEU A 232 3.20 -7.87 -1.00
N TYR A 233 2.18 -8.73 -0.90
CA TYR A 233 1.95 -9.82 -1.83
C TYR A 233 0.49 -9.82 -2.27
N ILE A 234 0.29 -10.14 -3.54
CA ILE A 234 -1.04 -10.30 -4.13
C ILE A 234 -1.02 -11.61 -4.92
N ASN A 235 -1.99 -12.47 -4.69
CA ASN A 235 -2.10 -13.79 -5.34
C ASN A 235 -0.78 -14.59 -5.27
N LYS A 236 -0.16 -14.57 -4.08
CA LYS A 236 1.11 -15.24 -3.74
C LYS A 236 2.35 -14.68 -4.48
N GLN A 237 2.20 -13.58 -5.21
CA GLN A 237 3.30 -12.90 -5.90
C GLN A 237 3.77 -11.70 -5.08
N PHE A 238 5.08 -11.58 -4.88
CA PHE A 238 5.68 -10.39 -4.32
C PHE A 238 5.44 -9.18 -5.24
N VAL A 239 4.96 -8.09 -4.65
CA VAL A 239 4.67 -6.84 -5.38
C VAL A 239 5.74 -5.80 -5.07
N THR A 240 5.95 -5.49 -3.80
CA THR A 240 6.85 -4.42 -3.37
C THR A 240 7.13 -4.50 -1.87
N ASN A 241 8.09 -3.73 -1.38
CA ASN A 241 8.35 -3.57 0.04
C ASN A 241 8.60 -2.11 0.41
N ILE A 242 8.29 -1.78 1.67
CA ILE A 242 8.63 -0.49 2.27
C ILE A 242 9.23 -0.72 3.66
N SER A 243 9.89 0.31 4.20
CA SER A 243 10.32 0.34 5.60
C SER A 243 9.62 1.48 6.33
N ASP A 244 8.69 1.13 7.23
CA ASP A 244 8.02 2.06 8.14
C ASP A 244 7.89 1.42 9.52
N GLY A 245 8.32 2.15 10.56
CA GLY A 245 8.38 1.67 11.93
C GLY A 245 7.35 2.29 12.86
N THR A 246 6.35 3.00 12.30
CA THR A 246 5.42 3.82 13.09
C THR A 246 4.48 2.95 13.92
N SER A 247 3.87 1.91 13.32
CA SER A 247 3.19 0.85 14.06
C SER A 247 4.01 -0.45 14.01
N ARG A 248 4.26 -1.06 15.18
CA ARG A 248 5.12 -2.24 15.32
C ARG A 248 4.41 -3.51 15.77
N SER A 249 3.21 -3.36 16.32
CA SER A 249 2.36 -4.47 16.74
C SER A 249 0.92 -4.02 16.85
N GLY A 250 0.01 -4.97 16.78
CA GLY A 250 -1.41 -4.71 16.97
C GLY A 250 -2.27 -5.80 16.36
N LEU A 251 -3.56 -5.51 16.28
CA LEU A 251 -4.57 -6.41 15.76
C LEU A 251 -4.51 -6.48 14.22
N ILE A 252 -5.17 -7.50 13.67
CA ILE A 252 -5.37 -7.71 12.23
C ILE A 252 -6.85 -7.56 11.86
N GLY A 253 -7.13 -7.31 10.59
CA GLY A 253 -8.50 -7.18 10.15
C GLY A 253 -8.67 -7.10 8.63
N VAL A 254 -9.88 -6.77 8.23
CA VAL A 254 -10.32 -6.58 6.84
C VAL A 254 -10.89 -5.17 6.69
N ILE A 255 -10.75 -4.56 5.52
CA ILE A 255 -11.22 -3.19 5.24
C ILE A 255 -11.97 -3.13 3.91
N ALA A 256 -13.04 -2.33 3.89
CA ALA A 256 -13.72 -1.88 2.69
C ALA A 256 -13.59 -0.37 2.58
N LEU A 257 -13.12 0.13 1.42
CA LEU A 257 -12.97 1.56 1.19
C LEU A 257 -13.86 2.01 0.02
N PRO A 258 -14.84 2.91 0.26
CA PRO A 258 -15.54 3.59 -0.82
C PRO A 258 -14.68 4.75 -1.34
N ASN A 259 -14.71 4.98 -2.64
CA ASN A 259 -14.29 6.24 -3.24
C ASN A 259 -15.52 7.05 -3.62
N ASN A 260 -16.41 6.47 -4.42
CA ASN A 260 -17.71 7.08 -4.77
C ASN A 260 -18.88 6.11 -4.68
N ASN A 261 -18.61 4.81 -4.52
CA ASN A 261 -19.62 3.78 -4.52
C ASN A 261 -19.72 3.12 -3.14
N PRO A 262 -20.93 2.77 -2.68
CA PRO A 262 -21.07 1.85 -1.55
C PRO A 262 -20.29 0.58 -1.83
N THR A 263 -19.46 0.18 -0.88
CA THR A 263 -18.50 -0.92 -1.06
C THR A 263 -18.87 -2.08 -0.15
N GLU A 264 -18.76 -3.30 -0.70
CA GLU A 264 -18.89 -4.54 0.05
C GLU A 264 -17.73 -5.46 -0.31
N VAL A 265 -17.04 -5.90 0.73
CA VAL A 265 -15.91 -6.81 0.67
C VAL A 265 -16.29 -8.09 1.39
N VAL A 266 -16.07 -9.22 0.74
CA VAL A 266 -16.31 -10.56 1.28
C VAL A 266 -14.96 -11.22 1.52
N ALA A 267 -14.70 -11.60 2.76
CA ALA A 267 -13.46 -12.19 3.21
C ALA A 267 -13.66 -13.64 3.68
N SER A 268 -12.65 -14.46 3.43
CA SER A 268 -12.56 -15.84 3.92
C SER A 268 -11.12 -16.23 4.22
N ASN A 269 -10.94 -17.27 5.04
CA ASN A 269 -9.66 -17.93 5.26
C ASN A 269 -8.53 -16.96 5.67
N ALA A 270 -8.72 -16.28 6.81
CA ALA A 270 -7.68 -15.47 7.43
C ALA A 270 -6.63 -16.37 8.08
N GLN A 271 -5.36 -16.16 7.76
CA GLN A 271 -4.25 -16.97 8.27
C GLN A 271 -3.07 -16.10 8.66
N VAL A 272 -2.45 -16.41 9.81
CA VAL A 272 -1.26 -15.73 10.30
C VAL A 272 -0.17 -16.72 10.70
N TRP A 273 1.07 -16.43 10.29
CA TRP A 273 2.30 -17.08 10.76
C TRP A 273 3.12 -16.08 11.55
N LYS A 274 3.28 -16.30 12.86
CA LYS A 274 4.22 -15.54 13.69
C LYS A 274 5.66 -15.90 13.32
N LEU A 275 6.55 -14.90 13.31
CA LEU A 275 7.98 -15.04 12.94
C LEU A 275 8.90 -14.99 14.16
#